data_AF-A0A0L6CLV1-F1
#
_entry.id   AF-A0A0L6CLV1-F1
#
_cell.length_a   1.000
_cell.length_b   1.000
_cell.length_c   1.000
_cell.angle_alpha   90.00
_cell.angle_beta   90.00
_cell.angle_gamma   90.00
#
_symmetry.space_group_name_H-M   'P 1'
#
loop_
_entity.id
_entity.type
_entity.pdbx_description
1 polymer ?
#
loop_
_entity_poly.entity_id
_entity_poly.type
_entity_poly.pdbx_seq_one_letter_code
_entity_poly.pdbx_strand_id
1 'polypeptide(L)'
;MGRRERLKPFEISADWPTAPVADPIHESVRRYVVNLRTAIGEGSIRSAAESSEVNYSTLQAILTGRAWPDAITVARTERAFGARLWDGPVALPKD
;
A
#
# COMPACT_ATOMS: atom_id res chain seq x y z
N MET A 1 -25.17 -13.50 7.02
CA MET A 1 -24.62 -12.14 6.91
C MET A 1 -23.55 -12.17 5.83
N GLY A 2 -23.80 -11.57 4.66
CA GLY A 2 -22.87 -11.60 3.53
C GLY A 2 -21.62 -10.76 3.82
N ARG A 3 -20.45 -11.22 3.37
CA ARG A 3 -19.21 -10.45 3.42
C ARG A 3 -19.44 -9.15 2.65
N ARG A 4 -19.29 -7.99 3.30
CA ARG A 4 -19.25 -6.71 2.59
C ARG A 4 -18.08 -6.77 1.61
N GLU A 5 -18.39 -6.64 0.33
CA GLU A 5 -17.38 -6.56 -0.71
C GLU A 5 -16.55 -5.30 -0.47
N ARG A 6 -15.23 -5.48 -0.37
CA ARG A 6 -14.30 -4.37 -0.19
C ARG A 6 -13.98 -3.82 -1.56
N LEU A 7 -14.33 -2.56 -1.81
CA LEU A 7 -13.87 -1.84 -2.98
C LEU A 7 -12.35 -1.98 -3.09
N LYS A 8 -11.87 -2.21 -4.31
CA LYS A 8 -10.45 -2.20 -4.63
C LYS A 8 -9.96 -0.76 -4.71
N PRO A 9 -8.68 -0.49 -4.42
CA PRO A 9 -8.15 0.86 -4.48
C PRO A 9 -8.40 1.61 -5.79
N PHE A 10 -8.31 0.95 -6.95
CA PHE A 10 -8.60 1.61 -8.24
C PHE A 10 -10.07 1.99 -8.42
N GLU A 11 -10.99 1.35 -7.67
CA GLU A 11 -12.42 1.70 -7.67
C GLU A 11 -12.70 2.90 -6.76
N ILE A 12 -11.80 3.20 -5.83
CA ILE A 12 -11.87 4.36 -4.93
C ILE A 12 -11.23 5.59 -5.58
N SER A 13 -10.18 5.41 -6.37
CA SER A 13 -9.50 6.49 -7.09
C SER A 13 -9.04 6.03 -8.46
N ALA A 14 -9.51 6.70 -9.51
CA ALA A 14 -9.06 6.47 -10.88
C ALA A 14 -7.55 6.77 -11.05
N ASP A 15 -7.04 7.73 -10.27
CA ASP A 15 -5.64 8.16 -10.28
C ASP A 15 -4.83 7.45 -9.19
N TRP A 16 -5.18 6.21 -8.83
CA TRP A 16 -4.45 5.44 -7.83
C TRP A 16 -2.99 5.18 -8.26
N PRO A 17 -2.00 5.28 -7.37
CA PRO A 17 -2.04 5.86 -6.01
C PRO A 17 -1.68 7.36 -5.99
N THR A 18 -1.63 8.04 -7.15
CA THR A 18 -1.11 9.40 -7.32
C THR A 18 -1.99 10.52 -6.77
N ALA A 19 -3.31 10.37 -6.73
CA ALA A 19 -4.21 11.38 -6.16
C ALA A 19 -4.65 11.02 -4.72
N PRO A 20 -4.67 11.98 -3.77
CA PRO A 20 -5.25 11.79 -2.44
C PRO A 20 -6.71 11.34 -2.49
N VAL A 21 -7.14 10.59 -1.47
CA VAL A 21 -8.54 10.15 -1.32
C VAL A 21 -9.17 10.75 -0.06
N ALA A 22 -10.48 11.00 -0.10
CA ALA A 22 -11.19 11.69 0.97
C ALA A 22 -11.36 10.86 2.25
N ASP A 23 -11.53 9.54 2.12
CA ASP A 23 -11.67 8.65 3.27
C ASP A 23 -10.30 8.49 3.97
N PRO A 24 -10.15 8.90 5.24
CA PRO A 24 -8.88 8.82 5.96
C PRO A 24 -8.36 7.38 6.10
N ILE A 25 -9.23 6.37 6.12
CA ILE A 25 -8.83 4.96 6.19
C ILE A 25 -8.14 4.57 4.89
N HIS A 26 -8.75 4.89 3.75
CA HIS A 26 -8.15 4.61 2.44
C HIS A 26 -6.90 5.47 2.18
N GLU A 27 -6.91 6.74 2.63
CA GLU A 27 -5.76 7.64 2.47
C GLU A 27 -4.54 7.17 3.25
N SER A 28 -4.73 6.61 4.45
CA SER A 28 -3.63 6.01 5.20
C SER A 28 -2.93 4.90 4.41
N VAL A 29 -3.70 4.06 3.71
CA VAL A 29 -3.15 2.99 2.86
C VAL A 29 -2.59 3.50 1.55
N ARG A 30 -3.21 4.50 0.94
CA ARG A 30 -2.64 5.16 -0.25
C ARG A 30 -1.27 5.75 0.05
N ARG A 31 -1.09 6.45 1.18
CA ARG A 31 0.22 7.02 1.59
C ARG A 31 1.29 5.96 1.71
N TYR A 32 0.99 4.80 2.28
CA TYR A 32 1.93 3.67 2.28
C TYR A 32 2.29 3.21 0.86
N VAL A 33 1.34 3.13 -0.07
CA VAL A 33 1.64 2.73 -1.45
C VAL A 33 2.47 3.79 -2.18
N VAL A 34 2.27 5.08 -1.89
CA VAL A 34 3.15 6.16 -2.37
C VAL A 34 4.57 6.00 -1.81
N ASN A 35 4.70 5.80 -0.50
CA ASN A 35 6.00 5.60 0.14
C ASN A 35 6.71 4.35 -0.40
N LEU A 36 5.98 3.26 -0.64
CA LEU A 36 6.48 2.06 -1.28
C LEU A 36 6.99 2.35 -2.70
N ARG A 37 6.24 3.08 -3.52
CA ARG A 37 6.67 3.48 -4.87
C ARG A 37 7.95 4.33 -4.81
N THR A 38 8.03 5.25 -3.87
CA THR A 38 9.24 6.06 -3.64
C THR A 38 10.43 5.20 -3.19
N ALA A 39 10.22 4.24 -2.29
CA ALA A 39 11.28 3.35 -1.81
C ALA A 39 11.81 2.40 -2.90
N ILE A 40 10.96 1.97 -3.82
CA ILE A 40 11.38 1.23 -5.02
C ILE A 40 12.25 2.12 -5.93
N GLY A 41 11.89 3.40 -6.07
CA GLY A 41 12.66 4.38 -6.83
C GLY A 41 12.86 3.97 -8.30
N GLU A 42 14.11 4.02 -8.76
CA GLU A 42 14.50 3.59 -10.11
C GLU A 42 14.65 2.06 -10.24
N GLY A 43 14.55 1.34 -9.12
CA GLY A 43 14.59 -0.12 -9.09
C GLY A 43 13.37 -0.76 -9.75
N SER A 44 13.50 -2.04 -10.11
CA SER A 44 12.38 -2.80 -10.66
C SER A 44 11.47 -3.36 -9.56
N ILE A 45 10.18 -3.48 -9.83
CA ILE A 45 9.21 -4.14 -8.94
C ILE A 45 9.62 -5.60 -8.68
N ARG A 46 10.28 -6.25 -9.64
CA ARG A 46 10.82 -7.61 -9.48
C ARG A 46 11.94 -7.66 -8.44
N SER A 47 12.90 -6.74 -8.51
CA SER A 47 13.97 -6.68 -7.51
C SER A 47 13.42 -6.35 -6.12
N ALA A 48 12.42 -5.46 -6.03
CA ALA A 48 11.71 -5.16 -4.78
C ALA A 48 10.97 -6.38 -4.21
N ALA A 49 10.34 -7.19 -5.07
CA ALA A 49 9.66 -8.42 -4.66
C ALA A 49 10.65 -9.43 -4.07
N GLU A 50 11.79 -9.61 -4.73
CA GLU A 50 12.85 -10.52 -4.28
C GLU A 50 13.45 -10.08 -2.94
N SER A 51 13.79 -8.79 -2.78
CA SER A 51 14.39 -8.29 -1.54
C SER A 51 13.42 -8.27 -0.37
N SER A 52 12.13 -8.08 -0.62
CA SER A 52 11.08 -8.08 0.42
C SER A 52 10.46 -9.44 0.70
N GLU A 53 10.84 -10.49 -0.03
CA GLU A 53 10.19 -11.79 0.06
C GLU A 53 8.66 -11.69 -0.16
N VAL A 54 8.19 -10.69 -0.92
CA VAL A 54 6.79 -10.53 -1.31
C VAL A 54 6.64 -10.98 -2.76
N ASN A 55 5.56 -11.68 -3.11
CA ASN A 55 5.35 -12.08 -4.48
C ASN A 55 5.26 -10.85 -5.41
N TYR A 56 5.93 -10.91 -6.57
CA TYR A 56 5.86 -9.88 -7.61
C TYR A 56 4.41 -9.51 -7.97
N SER A 57 3.52 -10.49 -8.13
CA SER A 57 2.12 -10.25 -8.49
C SER A 57 1.38 -9.50 -7.38
N THR A 58 1.72 -9.75 -6.11
CA THR A 58 1.17 -9.02 -4.96
C THR A 58 1.62 -7.56 -4.97
N LEU A 59 2.93 -7.29 -5.10
CA LEU A 59 3.42 -5.91 -5.18
C LEU A 59 2.85 -5.17 -6.38
N GLN A 60 2.81 -5.81 -7.55
CA GLN A 60 2.18 -5.24 -8.75
C GLN A 60 0.70 -4.94 -8.51
N ALA A 61 -0.05 -5.85 -7.90
CA ALA A 61 -1.47 -5.64 -7.61
C ALA A 61 -1.71 -4.50 -6.62
N ILE A 62 -0.85 -4.33 -5.62
CA ILE A 62 -0.93 -3.21 -4.67
C ILE A 62 -0.64 -1.88 -5.37
N LEU A 63 0.46 -1.81 -6.13
CA LEU A 63 0.87 -0.60 -6.85
C LEU A 63 -0.16 -0.17 -7.90
N THR A 64 -0.83 -1.14 -8.55
CA THR A 64 -1.90 -0.88 -9.53
C THR A 64 -3.31 -0.80 -8.92
N GLY A 65 -3.42 -0.87 -7.60
CA GLY A 65 -4.69 -0.71 -6.88
C GLY A 65 -5.67 -1.87 -7.04
N ARG A 66 -5.21 -3.04 -7.51
CA ARG A 66 -6.00 -4.27 -7.63
C ARG A 66 -6.12 -5.05 -6.32
N ALA A 67 -5.27 -4.76 -5.34
CA ALA A 67 -5.28 -5.38 -4.02
C ALA A 67 -4.90 -4.37 -2.94
N TRP A 68 -5.44 -4.58 -1.74
CA TRP A 68 -4.96 -3.91 -0.53
C TRP A 68 -3.73 -4.63 0.01
N PRO A 69 -2.69 -3.92 0.50
CA PRO A 69 -1.61 -4.56 1.25
C PRO A 69 -2.15 -5.14 2.56
N ASP A 70 -1.54 -6.24 3.00
CA ASP A 70 -1.75 -6.78 4.34
C ASP A 70 -0.59 -6.38 5.29
N ALA A 71 -0.75 -6.66 6.58
CA ALA A 71 0.24 -6.32 7.60
C ALA A 71 1.59 -7.00 7.38
N ILE A 72 1.60 -8.22 6.83
CA ILE A 72 2.84 -8.96 6.53
C ILE A 72 3.59 -8.29 5.38
N THR A 73 2.88 -7.86 4.34
CA THR A 73 3.44 -7.12 3.21
C THR A 73 4.04 -5.80 3.65
N VAL A 74 3.33 -5.06 4.53
CA VAL A 74 3.87 -3.83 5.12
C VAL A 74 5.16 -4.11 5.89
N ALA A 75 5.15 -5.06 6.83
CA ALA A 75 6.33 -5.36 7.64
C ALA A 75 7.53 -5.85 6.80
N ARG A 76 7.28 -6.69 5.79
CA ARG A 76 8.30 -7.19 4.86
C ARG A 76 8.95 -6.09 4.04
N THR A 77 8.15 -5.21 3.47
CA THR A 77 8.66 -4.09 2.66
C THR A 77 9.41 -3.08 3.53
N GLU A 78 8.89 -2.71 4.71
CA GLU A 78 9.63 -1.84 5.64
C GLU A 78 10.99 -2.42 6.04
N ARG A 79 11.05 -3.71 6.36
CA ARG A 79 12.30 -4.39 6.70
C ARG A 79 13.27 -4.41 5.52
N ALA A 80 12.79 -4.71 4.31
CA ALA A 80 13.63 -4.85 3.13
C ALA A 80 14.20 -3.52 2.64
N PHE A 81 13.43 -2.45 2.73
CA PHE A 81 13.88 -1.11 2.37
C PHE A 81 14.58 -0.37 3.51
N GLY A 82 14.59 -0.93 4.72
CA GLY A 82 15.19 -0.28 5.89
C GLY A 82 14.53 1.06 6.23
N ALA A 83 13.25 1.23 5.88
CA ALA A 83 12.54 2.51 5.95
C ALA A 83 11.12 2.31 6.48
N ARG A 84 10.64 3.31 7.21
CA ARG A 84 9.23 3.39 7.61
C ARG A 84 8.39 3.77 6.39
N LEU A 85 7.49 2.89 5.97
CA LEU A 85 6.60 3.11 4.82
C LEU A 85 5.17 3.41 5.27
N TRP A 86 4.75 2.83 6.41
CA TRP A 86 3.43 3.06 7.00
C TRP A 86 3.49 4.17 8.05
N ASP A 87 2.79 5.27 7.83
CA ASP A 87 2.81 6.42 8.75
C ASP A 87 2.15 6.14 10.12
N GLY A 88 1.51 4.98 10.27
CA GLY A 88 0.80 4.60 11.49
C GLY A 88 -0.72 4.59 11.30
N PRO A 89 -1.46 4.23 12.36
CA PRO A 89 -2.92 4.21 12.32
C PRO A 89 -3.50 5.58 11.98
N VAL A 90 -4.73 5.60 11.47
CA VAL A 90 -5.50 6.84 11.31
C VAL A 90 -5.57 7.57 12.65
N ALA A 91 -5.48 8.90 12.60
CA ALA A 91 -5.60 9.72 13.81
C ALA A 91 -6.95 9.45 14.49
N LEU A 92 -6.91 9.14 15.78
CA LEU A 92 -8.10 9.01 16.59
C LEU A 92 -8.53 10.40 17.08
N PRO A 93 -9.84 10.65 17.26
CA PRO A 93 -10.30 11.81 18.01
C PRO A 93 -9.58 11.86 19.36
N LYS A 94 -9.21 13.06 19.80
CA LYS A 94 -8.78 13.26 21.19
C LYS A 94 -10.03 13.13 22.06
N ASP A 95 -9.94 12.35 23.12
CA ASP A 95 -10.99 12.22 24.15
C ASP A 95 -11.36 13.59 24.76
#